data_AF-X6MXW3-F1
#
_entry.id   AF-X6MXW3-F1
#
_cell.length_a   1.000
_cell.length_b   1.000
_cell.length_c   1.000
_cell.angle_alpha   90.00
_cell.angle_beta   90.00
_cell.angle_gamma   90.00
#
_symmetry.space_group_name_H-M   'P 1'
#
loop_
_entity.id
_entity.type
_entity.pdbx_description
1 polymer ?
#
loop_
_entity_poly.entity_id
_entity_poly.type
_entity_poly.pdbx_seq_one_letter_code
_entity_poly.pdbx_strand_id
1 'polypeptide(L)'
;MKIFDTQYFFHGGDLEEQLQKTIEVLGTNEFNVFMKKYRIPVPAFVNSFPFYEKKEWKHFMSDNAEKNKFITRNAIDLLEKMLRFDPNERLTAREAMQHPYFKKVREKIAKQNQNLDNQGVSTNKPDISLENH
;
A
#
# COMPACT_ATOMS: atom_id res chain seq x y z
N MET A 1 13.05 12.46 0.66
CA MET A 1 13.30 11.02 0.85
C MET A 1 12.42 10.27 -0.15
N LYS A 2 12.98 9.79 -1.26
CA LYS A 2 12.24 9.14 -2.35
C LYS A 2 12.61 7.65 -2.35
N ILE A 3 11.60 6.78 -2.20
CA ILE A 3 11.76 5.33 -2.16
C ILE A 3 11.81 4.73 -3.58
N PHE A 4 11.32 5.44 -4.60
CA PHE A 4 11.29 5.00 -6.00
C PHE A 4 11.74 6.12 -6.96
N ASP A 5 12.32 5.76 -8.11
CA ASP A 5 12.77 6.68 -9.17
C ASP A 5 11.66 7.21 -10.09
N THR A 6 10.43 6.83 -9.80
CA THR A 6 9.23 7.24 -10.52
C THR A 6 8.28 7.95 -9.57
N GLN A 7 7.79 9.13 -9.98
CA GLN A 7 6.92 9.97 -9.13
C GLN A 7 5.53 9.32 -8.91
N TYR A 8 5.10 8.44 -9.82
CA TYR A 8 3.87 7.65 -9.70
C TYR A 8 4.16 6.17 -9.92
N PHE A 9 3.42 5.28 -9.24
CA PHE A 9 3.58 3.83 -9.44
C PHE A 9 2.85 3.35 -10.69
N PHE A 10 1.70 3.97 -10.98
CA PHE A 10 0.89 3.78 -12.17
C PHE A 10 0.80 5.12 -12.89
N HIS A 11 1.32 5.19 -14.11
CA HIS A 11 1.27 6.39 -14.96
C HIS A 11 0.38 6.11 -16.17
N GLY A 12 -0.92 6.32 -16.02
CA GLY A 12 -1.84 6.49 -17.14
C GLY A 12 -1.99 7.98 -17.46
N GLY A 13 -2.02 8.31 -18.75
CA GLY A 13 -2.41 9.62 -19.25
C GLY A 13 -3.91 9.90 -19.09
N ASP A 14 -4.71 8.84 -19.00
CA ASP A 14 -6.15 8.88 -18.75
C ASP A 14 -6.62 7.69 -17.88
N LEU A 15 -7.94 7.57 -17.67
CA LEU A 15 -8.54 6.52 -16.85
C LEU A 15 -8.33 5.11 -17.42
N GLU A 16 -8.36 4.97 -18.75
CA GLU A 16 -8.19 3.68 -19.43
C GLU A 16 -6.76 3.19 -19.26
N GLU A 17 -5.79 4.04 -19.57
CA GLU A 17 -4.37 3.74 -19.38
C GLU A 17 -4.04 3.51 -17.91
N GLN A 18 -4.66 4.26 -16.98
CA GLN A 18 -4.44 4.07 -15.55
C GLN A 18 -4.95 2.70 -15.08
N LEU A 19 -6.11 2.27 -15.57
CA LEU A 19 -6.65 0.94 -15.29
C LEU A 19 -5.75 -0.14 -15.92
N GLN A 20 -5.32 0.04 -17.16
CA GLN A 20 -4.41 -0.86 -17.84
C GLN A 20 -3.11 -1.04 -17.05
N LYS A 21 -2.49 0.06 -16.58
CA LYS A 21 -1.26 0.02 -15.77
C LYS A 21 -1.47 -0.70 -14.44
N THR A 22 -2.64 -0.56 -13.84
CA THR A 22 -2.97 -1.27 -12.60
C THR A 22 -3.09 -2.78 -12.84
N ILE A 23 -3.81 -3.18 -13.90
CA ILE A 23 -3.97 -4.59 -14.29
C ILE A 23 -2.64 -5.19 -14.76
N GLU A 24 -1.78 -4.41 -15.41
CA GLU A 24 -0.45 -4.84 -15.84
C GLU A 24 0.44 -5.28 -14.67
N VAL A 25 0.27 -4.66 -13.49
CA VAL A 25 1.06 -5.01 -12.30
C VAL A 25 0.38 -6.11 -11.48
N LEU A 26 -0.89 -5.93 -11.15
CA LEU A 26 -1.62 -6.84 -10.26
C LEU A 26 -2.05 -8.12 -10.99
N GLY A 27 -2.15 -8.07 -12.32
CA GLY A 27 -2.47 -9.20 -13.17
C GLY A 27 -3.96 -9.29 -13.52
N THR A 28 -4.22 -9.86 -14.69
CA THR A 28 -5.58 -10.00 -15.26
C THR A 28 -6.44 -10.97 -14.46
N ASN A 29 -5.86 -12.02 -13.89
CA ASN A 29 -6.60 -12.99 -13.08
C ASN A 29 -7.22 -12.36 -11.82
N GLU A 30 -6.44 -11.56 -11.08
CA GLU A 30 -6.90 -10.91 -9.86
C GLU A 30 -7.99 -9.88 -10.15
N PHE A 31 -7.87 -9.15 -11.26
CA PHE A 31 -8.90 -8.25 -11.76
C PHE A 31 -10.21 -9.00 -12.07
N ASN A 32 -10.12 -10.11 -12.81
CA ASN A 32 -11.30 -10.90 -13.19
C ASN A 32 -12.02 -11.49 -11.98
N VAL A 33 -11.27 -11.96 -10.97
CA VAL A 33 -11.84 -12.44 -9.69
C VAL A 33 -12.61 -11.32 -9.00
N PHE A 34 -12.03 -10.12 -8.92
CA PHE A 34 -12.69 -8.96 -8.32
C PHE A 34 -13.99 -8.58 -9.07
N MET A 35 -13.94 -8.45 -10.39
CA MET A 35 -15.11 -8.08 -11.19
C MET A 35 -16.24 -9.11 -11.06
N LYS A 36 -15.89 -10.41 -11.05
CA LYS A 36 -16.85 -11.50 -10.85
C LYS A 36 -17.45 -11.52 -9.45
N LYS A 37 -16.63 -11.31 -8.41
CA LYS A 37 -17.06 -11.30 -7.00
C LYS A 37 -18.17 -10.28 -6.76
N TYR A 38 -18.03 -9.09 -7.34
CA TYR A 38 -18.99 -7.99 -7.18
C TYR A 38 -19.97 -7.84 -8.35
N ARG A 39 -19.93 -8.74 -9.35
CA ARG A 39 -20.74 -8.69 -10.58
C ARG A 39 -20.67 -7.34 -11.30
N ILE A 40 -19.50 -6.72 -11.32
CA ILE A 40 -19.28 -5.44 -11.98
C ILE A 40 -19.13 -5.71 -13.49
N PRO A 41 -19.88 -5.00 -14.36
CA PRO A 41 -19.68 -5.09 -15.79
C PRO A 41 -18.27 -4.66 -16.17
N VAL A 42 -17.55 -5.51 -16.91
CA VAL A 42 -16.22 -5.18 -17.41
C VAL A 42 -16.35 -4.15 -18.54
N PRO A 43 -15.68 -2.98 -18.45
CA PRO A 43 -15.71 -2.00 -19.53
C PRO A 43 -15.18 -2.58 -20.84
N ALA A 44 -15.81 -2.22 -21.96
CA ALA A 44 -15.50 -2.83 -23.26
C ALA A 44 -14.02 -2.66 -23.68
N PHE A 45 -13.41 -1.53 -23.34
CA PHE A 45 -12.02 -1.23 -23.66
C PHE A 45 -11.03 -2.20 -22.98
N VAL A 46 -11.38 -2.76 -21.82
CA VAL A 46 -10.54 -3.75 -21.11
C VAL A 46 -10.38 -5.03 -21.92
N ASN A 47 -11.34 -5.37 -22.78
CA ASN A 47 -11.23 -6.55 -23.65
C ASN A 47 -10.13 -6.41 -24.71
N SER A 48 -9.66 -5.17 -24.97
CA SER A 48 -8.52 -4.92 -25.86
C SER A 48 -7.17 -5.13 -25.16
N PHE A 49 -7.16 -5.22 -23.83
CA PHE A 49 -5.93 -5.36 -23.07
C PHE A 49 -5.33 -6.76 -23.24
N PRO A 50 -4.00 -6.87 -23.36
CA PRO A 50 -3.29 -8.14 -23.24
C PRO A 50 -3.59 -8.83 -21.92
N PHE A 51 -3.38 -10.16 -21.88
CA PHE A 51 -3.30 -10.86 -20.62
C PHE A 51 -2.00 -10.50 -19.91
N TYR A 52 -2.09 -10.14 -18.63
CA TYR A 52 -0.98 -9.79 -17.76
C TYR A 52 -0.86 -10.78 -16.62
N GLU A 53 0.30 -11.40 -16.50
CA GLU A 53 0.68 -12.13 -15.30
C GLU A 53 1.02 -11.13 -14.18
N LYS A 54 0.70 -11.49 -12.94
CA LYS A 54 1.04 -10.67 -11.78
C LYS A 54 2.54 -10.48 -11.71
N LYS A 55 2.99 -9.22 -11.70
CA LYS A 55 4.41 -8.90 -11.58
C LYS A 55 4.87 -9.12 -10.15
N GLU A 56 5.94 -9.88 -9.99
CA GLU A 56 6.64 -9.94 -8.70
C GLU A 56 7.30 -8.59 -8.39
N TRP A 57 7.14 -8.13 -7.16
CA TRP A 57 7.65 -6.82 -6.71
C TRP A 57 9.16 -6.65 -6.81
N LYS A 58 9.90 -7.76 -6.92
CA LYS A 58 11.35 -7.77 -7.19
C LYS A 58 11.72 -7.01 -8.48
N HIS A 59 10.81 -6.94 -9.45
CA HIS A 59 11.05 -6.23 -10.71
C HIS A 59 10.99 -4.70 -10.60
N PHE A 60 10.45 -4.19 -9.49
CA PHE A 60 10.43 -2.75 -9.19
C PHE A 60 11.61 -2.33 -8.31
N MET A 61 12.50 -3.26 -7.97
CA MET A 61 13.74 -2.96 -7.27
C MET A 61 14.69 -2.25 -8.22
N SER A 62 15.26 -1.14 -7.76
CA SER A 62 16.23 -0.37 -8.55
C SER A 62 17.61 -1.01 -8.41
N ASP A 63 18.44 -1.00 -9.44
CA ASP A 63 19.83 -1.49 -9.36
C ASP A 63 20.70 -0.66 -8.38
N ASN A 64 20.23 0.53 -8.00
CA ASN A 64 20.88 1.37 -7.00
C ASN A 64 20.74 0.79 -5.56
N ALA A 65 21.85 0.27 -5.04
CA ALA A 65 21.96 -0.31 -3.70
C ALA A 65 21.52 0.63 -2.56
N GLU A 66 21.67 1.95 -2.70
CA GLU A 66 21.25 2.92 -1.69
C GLU A 66 19.71 3.02 -1.59
N LYS A 67 18.99 2.80 -2.69
CA LYS A 67 17.51 2.77 -2.70
C LYS A 67 16.96 1.44 -2.18
N ASN A 68 17.69 0.35 -2.45
CA ASN A 68 17.34 -0.98 -1.98
C ASN A 68 17.38 -1.13 -0.45
N LYS A 69 18.07 -0.22 0.27
CA LYS A 69 18.03 -0.17 1.74
C LYS A 69 16.61 0.03 2.29
N PHE A 70 15.72 0.68 1.53
CA PHE A 70 14.32 0.90 1.91
C PHE A 70 13.38 -0.22 1.44
N ILE A 71 13.80 -1.00 0.44
CA ILE A 71 13.05 -2.12 -0.11
C ILE A 71 13.36 -3.39 0.69
N THR A 72 12.84 -3.41 1.92
CA THR A 72 12.92 -4.59 2.80
C THR A 72 11.76 -5.54 2.50
N ARG A 73 11.88 -6.83 2.90
CA ARG A 73 10.78 -7.81 2.80
C ARG A 73 9.48 -7.29 3.44
N ASN A 74 9.59 -6.63 4.59
CA ASN A 74 8.44 -6.04 5.28
C ASN A 74 7.84 -4.84 4.53
N ALA A 75 8.64 -4.11 3.73
CA ALA A 75 8.14 -3.01 2.91
C ALA A 75 7.31 -3.54 1.73
N ILE A 76 7.81 -4.58 1.08
CA ILE A 76 7.13 -5.28 -0.01
C ILE A 76 5.82 -5.90 0.49
N ASP A 77 5.86 -6.62 1.62
CA ASP A 77 4.67 -7.25 2.20
C ASP A 77 3.60 -6.22 2.61
N LEU A 78 4.01 -5.06 3.15
CA LEU A 78 3.09 -3.96 3.41
C LEU A 78 2.43 -3.45 2.12
N LEU A 79 3.24 -3.24 1.08
CA LEU A 79 2.80 -2.72 -0.21
C LEU A 79 1.82 -3.69 -0.90
N GLU A 80 2.11 -4.99 -0.89
CA GLU A 80 1.24 -6.06 -1.41
C GLU A 80 -0.13 -6.10 -0.75
N LYS A 81 -0.18 -5.79 0.55
CA LYS A 81 -1.43 -5.75 1.31
C LYS A 81 -2.18 -4.42 1.15
N MET A 82 -1.52 -3.37 0.68
CA MET A 82 -2.18 -2.10 0.34
C MET A 82 -2.70 -2.08 -1.10
N LEU A 83 -1.96 -2.70 -2.03
CA LEU A 83 -2.27 -2.70 -3.46
C LEU A 83 -3.10 -3.93 -3.85
N ARG A 84 -4.39 -3.88 -3.53
CA ARG A 84 -5.40 -4.89 -3.91
C ARG A 84 -6.53 -4.28 -4.71
N PHE A 85 -7.06 -5.03 -5.67
CA PHE A 85 -8.28 -4.64 -6.40
C PHE A 85 -9.46 -4.48 -5.44
N ASP A 86 -9.71 -5.49 -4.61
CA ASP A 86 -10.75 -5.45 -3.59
C ASP A 86 -10.36 -4.53 -2.43
N PRO A 87 -11.09 -3.42 -2.18
CA PRO A 87 -10.82 -2.55 -1.04
C PRO A 87 -10.96 -3.25 0.31
N ASN A 88 -11.83 -4.27 0.43
CA ASN A 88 -12.04 -5.00 1.67
C ASN A 88 -10.86 -5.93 2.02
N GLU A 89 -10.01 -6.24 1.04
CA GLU A 89 -8.79 -7.03 1.24
C GLU A 89 -7.57 -6.15 1.54
N ARG A 90 -7.73 -4.82 1.47
CA ARG A 90 -6.64 -3.88 1.80
C ARG A 90 -6.49 -3.76 3.31
N LEU A 91 -5.26 -3.58 3.76
CA LEU A 91 -5.00 -3.19 5.14
C LEU A 91 -5.71 -1.87 5.46
N THR A 92 -6.43 -1.85 6.57
CA THR A 92 -6.89 -0.61 7.17
C THR A 92 -5.71 0.21 7.68
N ALA A 93 -5.90 1.53 7.86
CA ALA A 93 -4.85 2.40 8.42
C ALA A 93 -4.35 1.88 9.78
N ARG A 94 -5.26 1.41 10.64
CA ARG A 94 -4.93 0.85 11.95
C ARG A 94 -4.07 -0.40 11.85
N GLU A 95 -4.40 -1.33 10.96
CA GLU A 95 -3.60 -2.56 10.76
C GLU A 95 -2.25 -2.24 10.11
N ALA A 96 -2.23 -1.31 9.15
CA ALA A 96 -1.00 -0.84 8.53
C ALA A 96 -0.03 -0.25 9.57
N MET A 97 -0.51 0.55 10.52
CA MET A 97 0.33 1.10 11.61
C MET A 97 0.93 0.02 12.51
N GLN A 98 0.25 -1.13 12.66
CA GLN A 98 0.71 -2.27 13.45
C GLN A 98 1.69 -3.16 12.68
N HIS A 99 1.82 -2.98 11.36
CA HIS A 99 2.66 -3.79 10.49
C HIS A 99 4.14 -3.86 10.97
N PRO A 100 4.83 -5.00 10.82
CA PRO A 100 6.25 -5.13 11.18
C PRO A 100 7.18 -4.10 10.53
N TYR A 101 6.80 -3.58 9.36
CA TYR A 101 7.51 -2.48 8.69
C TYR A 101 7.71 -1.27 9.61
N PHE A 102 6.68 -0.90 10.39
CA PHE A 102 6.73 0.26 11.30
C PHE A 102 7.25 -0.07 12.71
N LYS A 103 7.73 -1.30 12.97
CA LYS A 103 8.17 -1.71 14.32
C LYS A 103 9.19 -0.75 14.93
N LYS A 104 10.24 -0.38 14.18
CA LYS A 104 11.28 0.55 14.64
C LYS A 104 10.73 1.94 14.96
N VAL A 105 9.70 2.40 14.24
CA VAL A 105 9.07 3.70 14.48
C VAL A 105 8.23 3.63 15.77
N ARG A 106 7.46 2.56 15.96
CA ARG A 106 6.67 2.35 17.19
C ARG A 106 7.55 2.30 18.43
N GLU A 107 8.68 1.59 18.37
CA GLU A 107 9.65 1.52 19.47
C GLU A 107 10.25 2.89 19.81
N LYS A 108 10.55 3.72 18.80
CA LYS A 108 11.04 5.09 19.03
C LYS A 108 9.99 5.97 19.70
N ILE A 109 8.74 5.92 19.23
CA ILE A 109 7.62 6.68 19.81
C ILE A 109 7.38 6.24 21.26
N ALA A 110 7.40 4.93 21.54
CA ALA A 110 7.23 4.43 22.90
C ALA A 110 8.33 4.93 23.86
N LYS A 111 9.59 4.95 23.41
CA LYS A 111 10.70 5.50 24.20
C LYS A 111 10.57 7.01 24.42
N GLN A 112 10.10 7.76 23.42
CA GLN A 112 9.86 9.20 23.55
C GLN A 112 8.75 9.50 24.56
N ASN A 113 7.64 8.74 24.52
CA ASN A 113 6.53 8.92 25.45
C ASN A 113 6.95 8.58 26.89
N GLN A 114 7.73 7.51 27.09
CA GLN A 114 8.29 7.19 28.41
C GLN A 114 9.17 8.31 28.98
N ASN A 115 9.94 8.99 28.13
CA ASN A 115 10.76 10.12 28.56
C ASN A 115 9.91 11.36 28.95
N LEU A 116 8.76 11.57 28.30
CA LEU A 116 7.83 12.66 28.63
C LEU A 116 7.05 12.39 29.92
N ASP A 117 6.63 11.14 30.13
CA ASP A 117 5.97 10.71 31.37
C ASP A 117 6.92 10.84 32.57
N ASN A 118 8.20 10.47 32.39
CA ASN A 118 9.25 10.63 33.40
C ASN A 118 9.60 12.11 33.69
N GLN A 119 9.23 13.05 32.80
CA GLN A 119 9.39 14.49 32.98
C GLN A 119 8.13 15.19 33.51
N GLY A 120 7.06 14.45 33.85
CA GLY A 120 5.85 15.01 34.45
C GLY A 120 4.99 15.86 33.50
N VAL A 121 5.19 15.75 32.19
CA VAL A 121 4.39 16.49 31.19
C VAL A 121 3.17 15.66 30.83
N SER A 122 2.01 15.97 31.43
CA SER A 122 0.73 15.37 31.06
C SER A 122 0.39 15.71 29.61
N THR A 123 0.48 14.71 28.72
CA THR A 123 0.01 14.86 27.35
C THR A 123 -1.50 14.63 27.33
N ASN A 124 -2.26 15.68 27.01
CA ASN A 124 -3.69 15.56 26.69
C ASN A 124 -3.83 14.60 25.51
N LYS A 125 -4.25 13.37 25.82
CA LYS A 125 -4.57 12.34 24.84
C LYS A 125 -5.80 12.84 24.06
N PRO A 126 -5.76 12.94 22.72
CA PRO A 126 -6.98 13.23 21.97
C PRO A 126 -7.96 12.08 22.20
N ASP A 127 -9.12 12.42 22.77
CA ASP A 127 -10.21 11.49 23.01
C ASP A 127 -10.82 11.08 21.67
N ILE A 128 -10.54 9.87 21.22
CA ILE A 128 -11.10 9.29 19.99
C ILE A 128 -12.41 8.55 20.29
N SER A 129 -13.14 8.97 21.33
CA SER A 129 -14.39 8.35 21.77
C SER A 129 -15.63 9.12 21.31
N LEU A 130 -15.63 9.74 20.11
CA LEU A 130 -16.81 10.44 19.59
C LEU A 130 -16.92 10.34 18.06
N GLU A 131 -16.98 9.13 17.49
CA GLU A 131 -17.62 8.91 16.19
C GLU A 131 -18.36 7.57 16.23
N ASN A 132 -19.58 7.60 16.77
CA ASN A 132 -20.62 6.61 16.56
C ASN A 132 -21.97 7.28 16.86
N HIS A 133 -22.48 8.08 15.92
CA HIS A 133 -23.89 8.43 15.78
C HIS A 133 -24.26 8.40 14.30
#